data_AF-A0A970B8E0-F1
#
_entry.id   AF-A0A970B8E0-F1
#
_cell.length_a   1.000
_cell.length_b   1.000
_cell.length_c   1.000
_cell.angle_alpha   90.00
_cell.angle_beta   90.00
_cell.angle_gamma   90.00
#
_symmetry.space_group_name_H-M   'P 1'
#
loop_
_entity.id
_entity.type
_entity.pdbx_description
1 polymer ?
#
loop_
_entity_poly.entity_id
_entity_poly.type
_entity_poly.pdbx_seq_one_letter_code
_entity_poly.pdbx_strand_id
1 'polypeptide(L)'
;MSKHLKLTTPVKDNSLKGYYAGFVSRFMALVIDIIVLSLIMLVFHASVAIVLNFFNINVDALLKSTNQFTTIAALIFLIINLIVSIFVWVFYFVGAWVLVGQTVGKRILGLRVTSVDGNLITFKQGLFRYAGYWLSALPLLLGFLWVLVDDKRRAWHDKLAHTCVIYSWDARRGPWLQRKLLEAQAIEAGKHKEEARQAALKQIDQAADEFTGSQTKKRLPG
;
A
#
# COMPACT_ATOMS: atom_id res chain seq x y z
N MET A 1 34.40 -14.06 -11.22
CA MET A 1 35.01 -12.81 -10.71
C MET A 1 33.94 -12.04 -9.95
N SER A 2 33.87 -12.30 -8.65
CA SER A 2 32.82 -11.82 -7.73
C SER A 2 32.93 -10.31 -7.50
N LYS A 3 31.90 -9.54 -7.87
CA LYS A 3 31.70 -8.18 -7.36
C LYS A 3 30.80 -8.26 -6.13
N HIS A 4 31.42 -8.57 -5.00
CA HIS A 4 30.86 -8.30 -3.68
C HIS A 4 30.64 -6.79 -3.54
N LEU A 5 29.38 -6.35 -3.66
CA LEU A 5 29.00 -5.00 -3.30
C LEU A 5 29.04 -4.91 -1.77
N LYS A 6 30.08 -4.26 -1.25
CA LYS A 6 30.20 -3.83 0.14
C LYS A 6 29.01 -2.91 0.44
N LEU A 7 28.01 -3.40 1.17
CA LEU A 7 27.08 -2.52 1.88
C LEU A 7 27.78 -2.10 3.16
N THR A 8 28.50 -0.98 3.06
CA THR A 8 29.02 -0.23 4.19
C THR A 8 27.88 0.06 5.18
N THR A 9 28.25 0.04 6.46
CA THR A 9 27.45 0.26 7.68
C THR A 9 26.53 1.50 7.65
N PRO A 10 25.56 1.55 8.59
CA PRO A 10 24.15 1.76 8.32
C PRO A 10 23.85 3.20 7.92
N VAL A 11 22.94 3.36 6.95
CA VAL A 11 22.36 4.66 6.67
C VAL A 11 21.59 5.10 7.92
N LYS A 12 22.19 6.06 8.62
CA LYS A 12 21.66 6.94 9.67
C LYS A 12 20.56 7.82 9.09
N ASP A 13 19.55 7.22 8.50
CA ASP A 13 18.38 7.92 8.02
C ASP A 13 17.16 7.39 8.76
N ASN A 14 16.55 8.28 9.54
CA ASN A 14 15.30 8.03 10.24
C ASN A 14 14.10 8.02 9.29
N SER A 15 14.32 8.01 7.98
CA SER A 15 13.28 7.99 6.96
C SER A 15 12.51 6.68 6.92
N LEU A 16 11.20 6.81 6.75
CA LEU A 16 10.30 5.71 6.40
C LEU A 16 10.20 5.47 4.88
N LYS A 17 10.93 6.23 4.05
CA LYS A 17 10.87 6.12 2.59
C LYS A 17 11.15 4.68 2.13
N GLY A 18 10.25 4.14 1.30
CA GLY A 18 10.31 2.77 0.80
C GLY A 18 9.73 1.70 1.74
N TYR A 19 9.44 2.02 3.01
CA TYR A 19 8.78 1.10 3.93
C TYR A 19 7.28 1.03 3.67
N TYR A 20 6.68 -0.14 3.94
CA TYR A 20 5.25 -0.33 3.82
C TYR A 20 4.46 0.56 4.78
N ALA A 21 3.48 1.28 4.23
CA ALA A 21 2.59 2.14 4.99
C ALA A 21 1.63 1.31 5.84
N GLY A 22 1.39 1.74 7.08
CA GLY A 22 0.46 1.10 8.00
C GLY A 22 -1.02 1.40 7.69
N PHE A 23 -1.91 0.74 8.43
CA PHE A 23 -3.37 0.92 8.29
C PHE A 23 -3.81 2.37 8.51
N VAL A 24 -3.36 3.01 9.60
CA VAL A 24 -3.81 4.36 9.98
C VAL A 24 -3.48 5.39 8.92
N SER A 25 -2.24 5.42 8.41
CA SER A 25 -1.86 6.38 7.36
C SER A 25 -2.69 6.20 6.08
N ARG A 26 -2.98 4.94 5.71
CA ARG A 26 -3.85 4.64 4.56
C ARG A 26 -5.29 5.05 4.80
N PHE A 27 -5.80 4.84 6.01
CA PHE A 27 -7.14 5.24 6.40
C PHE A 27 -7.28 6.78 6.40
N MET A 28 -6.34 7.50 6.99
CA MET A 28 -6.33 8.96 6.96
C MET A 28 -6.22 9.50 5.54
N ALA A 29 -5.43 8.86 4.66
CA ALA A 29 -5.36 9.24 3.26
C ALA A 29 -6.71 9.06 2.56
N LEU A 30 -7.42 7.98 2.85
CA LEU A 30 -8.76 7.71 2.33
C LEU A 30 -9.77 8.75 2.84
N VAL A 31 -9.72 9.12 4.13
CA VAL A 31 -10.60 10.16 4.70
C VAL A 31 -10.38 11.49 3.98
N ILE A 32 -9.12 11.89 3.76
CA ILE A 32 -8.81 13.12 3.02
C ILE A 32 -9.32 13.01 1.58
N ASP A 33 -9.10 11.88 0.90
CA ASP A 33 -9.62 11.65 -0.46
C ASP A 33 -11.16 11.76 -0.51
N ILE A 34 -11.87 11.23 0.49
CA ILE A 34 -13.33 11.32 0.61
C ILE A 34 -13.79 12.77 0.77
N ILE A 35 -13.09 13.57 1.61
CA ILE A 35 -13.43 14.99 1.80
C ILE A 35 -13.19 15.80 0.51
N VAL A 36 -12.07 15.55 -0.17
CA VAL A 36 -11.77 16.22 -1.44
C VAL A 36 -12.83 15.88 -2.49
N LEU A 37 -13.16 14.59 -2.64
CA LEU A 37 -14.18 14.16 -3.58
C LEU A 37 -15.58 14.65 -3.19
N SER A 38 -15.94 14.66 -1.91
CA SER A 38 -17.24 15.16 -1.48
C SER A 38 -17.41 16.65 -1.79
N LEU A 39 -16.35 17.45 -1.64
CA LEU A 39 -16.37 18.86 -2.03
C LEU A 39 -16.53 19.05 -3.54
N ILE A 40 -15.80 18.27 -4.35
CA ILE A 40 -15.93 18.29 -5.81
C ILE A 40 -17.37 17.90 -6.23
N MET A 41 -17.89 16.84 -5.63
CA MET A 41 -19.25 16.35 -5.90
C MET A 41 -20.31 17.37 -5.43
N LEU A 42 -20.09 18.04 -4.30
CA LEU A 42 -20.98 19.09 -3.81
C LEU A 42 -21.08 20.23 -4.82
N VAL A 43 -19.96 20.71 -5.35
CA VAL A 43 -19.94 21.77 -6.38
C VAL A 43 -20.62 21.29 -7.65
N PHE A 44 -20.37 20.05 -8.07
CA PHE A 44 -21.01 19.46 -9.25
C PHE A 44 -22.54 19.39 -9.10
N HIS A 45 -23.05 18.84 -8.00
CA HIS A 45 -24.48 18.74 -7.74
C HIS A 45 -25.13 20.12 -7.55
N ALA A 46 -24.46 21.06 -6.88
CA ALA A 46 -24.93 22.43 -6.75
C ALA A 46 -25.04 23.12 -8.13
N SER A 47 -24.06 22.91 -9.01
CA SER A 47 -24.08 23.46 -10.38
C SER A 47 -25.25 22.89 -11.18
N VAL A 48 -25.48 21.57 -11.12
CA VAL A 48 -26.63 20.93 -11.76
C VAL A 48 -27.94 21.49 -11.22
N ALA A 49 -28.07 21.65 -9.89
CA ALA A 49 -29.25 22.20 -9.25
C ALA A 49 -29.51 23.66 -9.68
N ILE A 50 -28.48 24.50 -9.77
CA ILE A 50 -28.60 25.88 -10.24
C ILE A 50 -29.12 25.92 -11.69
N VAL A 51 -28.59 25.07 -12.56
CA VAL A 51 -29.05 24.98 -13.96
C VAL A 51 -30.51 24.55 -14.04
N LEU A 52 -30.92 23.53 -13.29
CA LEU A 52 -32.31 23.08 -13.26
C LEU A 52 -33.27 24.19 -12.77
N ASN A 53 -32.87 24.89 -11.71
CA ASN A 53 -33.65 26.02 -11.18
C ASN A 53 -33.74 27.18 -12.16
N PHE A 54 -32.68 27.48 -12.90
CA PHE A 54 -32.68 28.52 -13.95
C PHE A 54 -33.72 28.24 -15.03
N PHE A 55 -33.90 26.98 -15.42
CA PHE A 55 -34.93 26.56 -16.37
C PHE A 55 -36.29 26.24 -15.72
N ASN A 56 -36.45 26.52 -14.42
CA ASN A 56 -37.66 26.21 -13.64
C ASN A 56 -38.07 24.72 -13.70
N ILE A 57 -37.07 23.82 -13.79
CA ILE A 57 -37.26 22.37 -13.86
C ILE A 57 -37.23 21.80 -12.43
N ASN A 58 -38.39 21.38 -11.92
CA ASN A 58 -38.50 20.71 -10.62
C ASN A 58 -38.56 19.18 -10.81
N VAL A 59 -37.44 18.50 -10.56
CA VAL A 59 -37.30 17.05 -10.75
C VAL A 59 -38.31 16.26 -9.90
N ASP A 60 -38.61 16.69 -8.68
CA ASP A 60 -39.57 15.99 -7.81
C ASP A 60 -41.00 16.08 -8.38
N ALA A 61 -41.37 17.22 -8.95
CA ALA A 61 -42.65 17.38 -9.64
C ALA A 61 -42.71 16.53 -10.92
N LEU A 62 -41.62 16.46 -11.68
CA LEU A 62 -41.53 15.63 -12.90
C LEU A 62 -41.66 14.13 -12.58
N LEU A 63 -41.07 13.66 -11.48
CA LEU A 63 -41.21 12.26 -11.05
C LEU A 63 -42.66 11.91 -10.65
N LYS A 64 -43.41 12.88 -10.13
CA LYS A 64 -44.81 12.71 -9.71
C LYS A 64 -45.82 13.06 -10.81
N SER A 65 -45.35 13.40 -12.00
CA SER A 65 -46.19 13.74 -13.14
C SER A 65 -47.08 12.55 -13.54
N THR A 66 -48.31 12.82 -13.95
CA THR A 66 -49.23 11.81 -14.51
C THR A 66 -48.85 11.42 -15.94
N ASN A 67 -48.05 12.24 -16.62
CA ASN A 67 -47.56 11.95 -17.96
C ASN A 67 -46.34 11.02 -17.89
N GLN A 68 -46.52 9.78 -18.35
CA GLN A 68 -45.49 8.73 -18.35
C GLN A 68 -44.19 9.17 -19.04
N PHE A 69 -44.28 9.92 -20.14
CA PHE A 69 -43.09 10.37 -20.88
C PHE A 69 -42.23 11.30 -20.03
N THR A 70 -42.85 12.23 -19.30
CA THR A 70 -42.13 13.17 -18.44
C THR A 70 -41.45 12.49 -17.25
N THR A 71 -42.12 11.50 -16.65
CA THR A 71 -41.56 10.70 -15.56
C THR A 71 -40.36 9.88 -16.02
N ILE A 72 -40.47 9.23 -17.20
CA ILE A 72 -39.36 8.46 -17.78
C ILE A 72 -38.15 9.37 -18.07
N ALA A 73 -38.37 10.56 -18.63
CA ALA A 73 -37.29 11.51 -18.89
C ALA A 73 -36.55 11.94 -17.60
N ALA A 74 -37.29 12.19 -16.51
CA ALA A 74 -36.71 12.50 -15.21
C ALA A 74 -35.90 11.33 -14.63
N LEU A 75 -36.39 10.09 -14.76
CA LEU A 75 -35.66 8.90 -14.33
C LEU A 75 -34.36 8.71 -15.12
N ILE A 76 -34.39 8.89 -16.44
CA ILE A 76 -33.20 8.83 -17.30
C ILE A 76 -32.19 9.89 -16.85
N PHE A 77 -32.62 11.12 -16.61
CA PHE A 77 -31.76 12.19 -16.11
C PHE A 77 -31.07 11.80 -14.78
N LEU A 78 -31.82 11.25 -13.82
CA LEU A 78 -31.27 10.80 -12.54
C LEU A 78 -30.26 9.65 -12.69
N ILE A 79 -30.56 8.69 -13.57
CA ILE A 79 -29.65 7.57 -13.87
C ILE A 79 -28.36 8.09 -14.48
N ILE A 80 -28.43 9.02 -15.43
CA ILE A 80 -27.24 9.64 -16.04
C ILE A 80 -26.44 10.39 -14.97
N ASN A 81 -27.10 11.17 -14.10
CA ASN A 81 -26.42 11.89 -13.03
C ASN A 81 -25.68 10.94 -12.06
N LEU A 82 -26.32 9.81 -11.71
CA LEU A 82 -25.72 8.77 -10.89
C LEU A 82 -24.51 8.11 -11.58
N ILE A 83 -24.63 7.76 -12.87
CA ILE A 83 -23.55 7.14 -13.64
C ILE A 83 -22.35 8.08 -13.73
N VAL A 84 -22.58 9.36 -14.06
CA VAL A 84 -21.53 10.38 -14.10
C VAL A 84 -20.84 10.51 -12.74
N SER A 85 -21.62 10.51 -11.66
CA SER A 85 -21.08 10.58 -10.30
C SER A 85 -20.16 9.39 -10.00
N ILE A 86 -20.62 8.15 -10.26
CA ILE A 86 -19.79 6.95 -10.08
C ILE A 86 -18.53 7.01 -10.95
N PHE A 87 -18.66 7.49 -12.19
CA PHE A 87 -17.53 7.60 -13.11
C PHE A 87 -16.46 8.57 -12.59
N VAL A 88 -16.85 9.71 -12.01
CA VAL A 88 -15.91 10.66 -11.39
C VAL A 88 -15.09 9.99 -10.28
N TRP A 89 -15.74 9.19 -9.42
CA TRP A 89 -15.05 8.46 -8.35
C TRP A 89 -14.05 7.44 -8.90
N VAL A 90 -14.46 6.61 -9.85
CA VAL A 90 -13.59 5.60 -10.48
C VAL A 90 -12.41 6.29 -11.17
N PHE A 91 -12.69 7.33 -11.96
CA PHE A 91 -11.68 8.05 -12.72
C PHE A 91 -10.65 8.72 -11.81
N TYR A 92 -11.10 9.35 -10.71
CA TYR A 92 -10.20 9.94 -9.72
C TYR A 92 -9.25 8.91 -9.13
N PHE A 93 -9.76 7.79 -8.60
CA PHE A 93 -8.92 6.80 -7.92
C PHE A 93 -8.01 6.05 -8.89
N VAL A 94 -8.59 5.45 -9.93
CA VAL A 94 -7.84 4.63 -10.91
C VAL A 94 -6.86 5.51 -11.68
N GLY A 95 -7.31 6.68 -12.17
CA GLY A 95 -6.44 7.61 -12.88
C GLY A 95 -5.27 8.09 -12.04
N ALA A 96 -5.52 8.49 -10.78
CA ALA A 96 -4.45 8.95 -9.89
C ALA A 96 -3.42 7.85 -9.57
N TRP A 97 -3.85 6.60 -9.43
CA TRP A 97 -2.93 5.50 -9.16
C TRP A 97 -2.11 5.09 -10.39
N VAL A 98 -2.73 5.05 -11.58
CA VAL A 98 -2.04 4.63 -12.80
C VAL A 98 -1.06 5.71 -13.29
N LEU A 99 -1.45 6.98 -13.24
CA LEU A 99 -0.64 8.07 -13.77
C LEU A 99 0.47 8.51 -12.83
N VAL A 100 0.20 8.55 -11.51
CA VAL A 100 1.14 9.15 -10.54
C VAL A 100 1.39 8.25 -9.33
N GLY A 101 0.66 7.14 -9.19
CA GLY A 101 0.74 6.26 -8.03
C GLY A 101 0.14 6.87 -6.75
N GLN A 102 -0.48 8.05 -6.82
CA GLN A 102 -0.87 8.82 -5.64
C GLN A 102 -2.13 9.66 -5.89
N THR A 103 -3.14 9.45 -5.04
CA THR A 103 -4.30 10.35 -4.89
C THR A 103 -3.93 11.57 -4.05
N VAL A 104 -4.79 12.60 -4.02
CA VAL A 104 -4.50 13.85 -3.28
C VAL A 104 -4.21 13.58 -1.80
N GLY A 105 -5.05 12.80 -1.12
CA GLY A 105 -4.83 12.42 0.28
C GLY A 105 -3.56 11.60 0.48
N LYS A 106 -3.24 10.72 -0.47
CA LYS A 106 -1.96 9.98 -0.45
C LYS A 106 -0.75 10.88 -0.70
N ARG A 107 -0.86 11.92 -1.54
CA ARG A 107 0.23 12.90 -1.71
C ARG A 107 0.44 13.72 -0.45
N ILE A 108 -0.66 14.15 0.18
CA ILE A 108 -0.64 14.92 1.44
C ILE A 108 -0.08 14.10 2.59
N LEU A 109 -0.21 12.77 2.59
CA LEU A 109 0.31 11.83 3.59
C LEU A 109 1.53 11.01 3.13
N GLY A 110 2.05 11.28 1.95
CA GLY A 110 3.34 10.75 1.51
C GLY A 110 3.32 9.29 1.21
N LEU A 111 2.19 8.82 0.75
CA LEU A 111 1.94 7.44 0.43
C LEU A 111 1.98 7.30 -1.07
N ARG A 112 2.60 6.23 -1.56
CA ARG A 112 2.58 5.86 -2.97
C ARG A 112 2.11 4.43 -3.11
N VAL A 113 1.19 4.23 -4.05
CA VAL A 113 0.78 2.92 -4.52
C VAL A 113 1.76 2.49 -5.61
N THR A 114 2.33 1.31 -5.47
CA THR A 114 3.26 0.72 -6.44
C THR A 114 2.85 -0.72 -6.73
N SER A 115 3.30 -1.24 -7.87
CA SER A 115 3.34 -2.68 -8.10
C SER A 115 4.26 -3.32 -7.04
N VAL A 116 4.13 -4.63 -6.83
CA VAL A 116 5.09 -5.41 -6.02
C VAL A 116 6.54 -5.28 -6.52
N ASP A 117 6.74 -4.98 -7.81
CA ASP A 117 8.05 -4.75 -8.42
C ASP A 117 8.58 -3.31 -8.24
N GLY A 118 7.83 -2.44 -7.54
CA GLY A 118 8.20 -1.04 -7.30
C GLY A 118 7.82 -0.06 -8.42
N ASN A 119 7.32 -0.56 -9.55
CA ASN A 119 6.85 0.26 -10.68
C ASN A 119 5.48 0.91 -10.42
N LEU A 120 5.09 1.86 -11.29
CA LEU A 120 3.70 2.35 -11.35
C LEU A 120 2.74 1.20 -11.66
N ILE A 121 1.50 1.31 -11.18
CA ILE A 121 0.51 0.26 -11.40
C ILE A 121 -0.12 0.38 -12.79
N THR A 122 -0.43 -0.76 -13.40
CA THR A 122 -1.14 -0.81 -14.67
C THR A 122 -2.63 -0.48 -14.49
N PHE A 123 -3.32 -0.12 -15.58
CA PHE A 123 -4.76 0.14 -15.55
C PHE A 123 -5.57 -1.03 -15.00
N LYS A 124 -5.23 -2.26 -15.42
CA LYS A 124 -5.86 -3.50 -14.95
C LYS A 124 -5.68 -3.68 -13.43
N GLN A 125 -4.47 -3.45 -12.91
CA GLN A 125 -4.22 -3.48 -11.47
C GLN A 125 -5.01 -2.39 -10.74
N GLY A 126 -5.08 -1.17 -11.29
CA GLY A 126 -5.88 -0.09 -10.73
C GLY A 126 -7.37 -0.43 -10.62
N LEU A 127 -7.95 -1.04 -11.66
CA LEU A 127 -9.35 -1.43 -11.68
C LEU A 127 -9.64 -2.56 -10.69
N PHE A 128 -8.81 -3.62 -10.65
CA PHE A 128 -8.96 -4.69 -9.65
C PHE A 128 -8.76 -4.19 -8.24
N ARG A 129 -7.84 -3.25 -8.05
CA ARG A 129 -7.66 -2.58 -6.77
C ARG A 129 -8.97 -1.89 -6.37
N TYR A 130 -9.55 -1.08 -7.26
CA TYR A 130 -10.82 -0.38 -7.00
C TYR A 130 -11.98 -1.35 -6.71
N ALA A 131 -12.14 -2.41 -7.50
CA ALA A 131 -13.13 -3.46 -7.22
C ALA A 131 -12.87 -4.15 -5.87
N GLY A 132 -11.61 -4.38 -5.55
CA GLY A 132 -11.17 -4.94 -4.27
C GLY A 132 -11.50 -4.04 -3.06
N TYR A 133 -11.61 -2.71 -3.22
CA TYR A 133 -12.05 -1.83 -2.12
C TYR A 133 -13.47 -2.19 -1.69
N TRP A 134 -14.37 -2.43 -2.65
CA TRP A 134 -15.75 -2.87 -2.36
C TRP A 134 -15.77 -4.22 -1.65
N LEU A 135 -15.01 -5.20 -2.17
CA LEU A 135 -14.88 -6.51 -1.53
C LEU A 135 -14.28 -6.42 -0.12
N SER A 136 -13.31 -5.52 0.09
CA SER A 136 -12.70 -5.29 1.40
C SER A 136 -13.64 -4.60 2.38
N ALA A 137 -14.61 -3.83 1.88
CA ALA A 137 -15.56 -3.07 2.69
C ALA A 137 -16.75 -3.92 3.14
N LEU A 138 -17.25 -4.82 2.29
CA LEU A 138 -18.40 -5.70 2.57
C LEU A 138 -18.33 -6.44 3.92
N PRO A 139 -17.21 -7.10 4.31
CA PRO A 139 -17.10 -7.79 5.58
C PRO A 139 -16.78 -6.80 6.72
N LEU A 140 -17.55 -5.72 6.90
CA LEU A 140 -17.32 -4.71 7.96
C LEU A 140 -15.88 -4.15 7.99
N LEU A 141 -15.33 -3.81 6.82
CA LEU A 141 -13.96 -3.30 6.64
C LEU A 141 -12.84 -4.30 7.03
N LEU A 142 -13.15 -5.57 7.27
CA LEU A 142 -12.16 -6.59 7.68
C LEU A 142 -11.04 -6.76 6.65
N GLY A 143 -11.34 -6.59 5.35
CA GLY A 143 -10.34 -6.63 4.29
C GLY A 143 -9.32 -5.49 4.36
N PHE A 144 -9.65 -4.37 5.01
CA PHE A 144 -8.72 -3.29 5.31
C PHE A 144 -7.91 -3.57 6.57
N LEU A 145 -8.52 -4.15 7.60
CA LEU A 145 -7.85 -4.54 8.86
C LEU A 145 -6.80 -5.64 8.65
N TRP A 146 -6.89 -6.42 7.56
CA TRP A 146 -5.91 -7.43 7.19
C TRP A 146 -4.46 -6.89 7.08
N VAL A 147 -4.29 -5.58 6.87
CA VAL A 147 -2.99 -4.90 6.89
C VAL A 147 -2.24 -5.07 8.22
N LEU A 148 -2.96 -5.32 9.32
CA LEU A 148 -2.37 -5.53 10.66
C LEU A 148 -1.82 -6.95 10.85
N VAL A 149 -2.33 -7.92 10.09
CA VAL A 149 -1.96 -9.34 10.18
C VAL A 149 -0.90 -9.72 9.15
N ASP A 150 -0.94 -9.11 7.96
CA ASP A 150 -0.01 -9.43 6.87
C ASP A 150 1.38 -8.82 7.10
N ASP A 151 2.44 -9.64 7.03
CA ASP A 151 3.84 -9.20 7.21
C ASP A 151 4.26 -8.12 6.20
N LYS A 152 3.70 -8.17 4.98
CA LYS A 152 3.93 -7.17 3.93
C LYS A 152 2.94 -6.01 4.00
N ARG A 153 2.12 -5.94 5.06
CA ARG A 153 1.08 -4.93 5.31
C ARG A 153 0.15 -4.76 4.11
N ARG A 154 -0.23 -5.84 3.43
CA ARG A 154 -1.13 -5.78 2.25
C ARG A 154 -2.58 -6.07 2.64
N ALA A 155 -3.49 -5.19 2.25
CA ALA A 155 -4.93 -5.42 2.34
C ALA A 155 -5.42 -6.41 1.28
N TRP A 156 -6.67 -6.86 1.36
CA TRP A 156 -7.23 -7.78 0.35
C TRP A 156 -7.22 -7.18 -1.06
N HIS A 157 -7.58 -5.90 -1.19
CA HIS A 157 -7.50 -5.17 -2.46
C HIS A 157 -6.07 -4.99 -2.98
N ASP A 158 -5.08 -4.91 -2.08
CA ASP A 158 -3.66 -4.86 -2.46
C ASP A 158 -3.22 -6.20 -3.03
N LYS A 159 -3.61 -7.30 -2.37
CA LYS A 159 -3.28 -8.67 -2.78
C LYS A 159 -3.92 -9.01 -4.12
N LEU A 160 -5.20 -8.73 -4.29
CA LEU A 160 -5.94 -8.97 -5.54
C LEU A 160 -5.31 -8.24 -6.73
N ALA A 161 -4.82 -7.02 -6.50
CA ALA A 161 -4.22 -6.19 -7.54
C ALA A 161 -2.71 -6.39 -7.71
N HIS A 162 -2.06 -7.24 -6.91
CA HIS A 162 -0.60 -7.34 -6.84
C HIS A 162 0.10 -5.99 -6.62
N THR A 163 -0.44 -5.19 -5.69
CA THR A 163 0.06 -3.85 -5.37
C THR A 163 0.48 -3.76 -3.90
N CYS A 164 1.21 -2.71 -3.55
CA CYS A 164 1.53 -2.33 -2.18
C CYS A 164 1.53 -0.81 -2.02
N VAL A 165 1.50 -0.35 -0.77
CA VAL A 165 1.57 1.08 -0.44
C VAL A 165 2.80 1.33 0.41
N ILE A 166 3.63 2.26 -0.04
CA ILE A 166 4.90 2.63 0.60
C ILE A 166 4.92 4.12 0.95
N TYR A 167 5.76 4.53 1.90
CA TYR A 167 6.04 5.95 2.10
C TYR A 167 6.98 6.49 1.01
N SER A 168 6.64 7.64 0.43
CA SER A 168 7.37 8.28 -0.67
C SER A 168 8.25 9.46 -0.26
N TRP A 169 8.00 10.07 0.90
CA TRP A 169 8.83 11.16 1.46
C TRP A 169 9.58 10.67 2.72
N ASP A 170 10.53 11.48 3.21
CA ASP A 170 11.24 11.22 4.47
C ASP A 170 10.37 11.45 5.71
N ALA A 171 9.45 10.51 5.97
CA ALA A 171 8.67 10.57 7.19
C ALA A 171 9.60 10.12 8.32
N ARG A 172 9.99 11.04 9.20
CA ARG A 172 10.87 10.72 10.33
C ARG A 172 10.19 9.69 11.23
N ARG A 173 10.88 8.58 11.49
CA ARG A 173 10.47 7.57 12.47
C ARG A 173 10.37 8.21 13.86
N GLY A 174 9.32 7.84 14.60
CA GLY A 174 9.20 8.22 16.00
C GLY A 174 10.33 7.59 16.84
N PRO A 175 10.79 8.24 17.93
CA PRO A 175 11.90 7.75 18.75
C PRO A 175 11.69 6.34 19.29
N TRP A 176 10.45 5.99 19.64
CA TRP A 176 10.08 4.69 20.19
C TRP A 176 10.24 3.55 19.19
N LEU A 177 9.94 3.81 17.91
CA LEU A 177 10.06 2.81 16.84
C LEU A 177 11.52 2.62 16.43
N GLN A 178 12.29 3.72 16.46
CA GLN A 178 13.72 3.67 16.18
C GLN A 178 14.47 2.80 17.18
N ARG A 179 14.16 2.90 18.49
CA ARG A 179 14.75 2.04 19.51
C ARG A 179 14.48 0.56 19.25
N LYS A 180 13.22 0.18 18.99
CA LYS A 180 12.85 -1.20 18.69
C LYS A 180 13.58 -1.78 17.46
N LEU A 181 13.76 -0.97 16.42
CA LEU A 181 14.47 -1.42 15.21
C LEU A 181 15.96 -1.57 15.45
N LEU A 182 16.58 -0.66 16.21
CA LEU A 182 17.99 -0.76 16.62
C LEU A 182 18.22 -2.00 17.49
N GLU A 183 17.31 -2.27 18.43
CA GLU A 183 17.33 -3.49 19.25
C GLU A 183 17.24 -4.75 18.38
N ALA A 184 16.30 -4.79 17.43
CA ALA A 184 16.16 -5.91 16.50
C ALA A 184 17.43 -6.13 15.64
N GLN A 185 18.02 -5.05 15.11
CA GLN A 185 19.26 -5.11 14.34
C GLN A 185 20.44 -5.58 15.19
N ALA A 186 20.54 -5.13 16.45
CA ALA A 186 21.59 -5.56 17.36
C ALA A 186 21.48 -7.06 17.69
N ILE A 187 20.26 -7.58 17.87
CA ILE A 187 20.00 -9.01 18.09
C ILE A 187 20.41 -9.84 16.87
N GLU A 188 20.04 -9.40 15.67
CA GLU A 188 20.34 -10.11 14.42
C GLU A 188 21.84 -10.11 14.10
N ALA A 189 22.52 -8.97 14.30
CA ALA A 189 23.98 -8.88 14.20
C ALA A 189 24.69 -9.78 15.23
N GLY A 190 24.13 -9.88 16.45
CA GLY A 190 24.62 -10.78 17.49
C GLY A 190 24.54 -12.25 17.07
N LYS A 191 23.40 -12.68 16.51
CA LYS A 191 23.22 -14.05 16.00
C LYS A 191 24.26 -14.41 14.93
N HIS A 192 24.45 -13.55 13.94
CA HIS A 192 25.44 -13.81 12.88
C HIS A 192 26.87 -13.89 13.41
N LYS A 193 27.22 -13.09 14.42
CA LYS A 193 28.54 -13.14 15.05
C LYS A 193 28.75 -14.45 15.81
N GLU A 194 27.72 -14.95 16.48
CA GLU A 194 27.78 -16.23 17.21
C GLU A 194 27.83 -17.43 16.25
N GLU A 195 27.05 -17.40 15.17
CA GLU A 195 27.11 -18.40 14.09
C GLU A 195 28.51 -18.47 13.46
N ALA A 196 29.10 -17.33 13.16
CA ALA A 196 30.46 -17.24 12.61
C ALA A 196 31.51 -17.79 13.60
N ARG A 197 31.36 -17.52 14.90
CA ARG A 197 32.24 -18.05 15.95
C ARG A 197 32.13 -19.57 16.06
N GLN A 198 30.91 -20.13 16.03
CA GLN A 198 30.72 -21.58 16.06
C GLN A 198 31.27 -22.28 14.82
N ALA A 199 31.13 -21.67 13.64
CA ALA A 199 31.72 -22.20 12.41
C ALA A 199 33.25 -22.23 12.48
N ALA A 200 33.88 -21.18 13.04
CA ALA A 200 35.33 -21.14 13.23
C ALA A 200 35.82 -22.20 14.24
N LEU A 201 35.11 -22.41 15.35
CA LEU A 201 35.44 -23.46 16.33
C LEU A 201 35.37 -24.86 15.71
N LYS A 202 34.33 -25.14 14.92
CA LYS A 202 34.23 -26.42 14.19
C LYS A 202 35.39 -26.64 13.22
N GLN A 203 35.87 -25.60 12.54
CA GLN A 203 37.04 -25.71 11.65
C GLN A 203 38.33 -26.00 12.42
N ILE A 204 38.50 -25.41 13.61
CA ILE A 204 39.64 -25.68 14.48
C ILE A 204 39.60 -27.12 14.98
N ASP A 205 38.44 -27.59 15.43
CA ASP A 205 38.27 -28.98 15.89
C ASP A 205 38.55 -29.98 14.76
N GLN A 206 38.03 -29.74 13.54
CA GLN A 206 38.34 -30.57 12.37
C GLN A 206 39.84 -30.60 12.02
N ALA A 207 40.50 -29.43 12.06
CA ALA A 207 41.94 -29.35 11.79
C ALA A 207 42.77 -30.05 12.89
N ALA A 208 42.34 -29.99 14.15
CA ALA A 208 42.95 -30.72 15.26
C ALA A 208 42.79 -32.23 15.09
N ASP A 209 41.60 -32.71 14.70
CA ASP A 209 41.34 -34.13 14.45
C ASP A 209 42.19 -34.67 13.28
N GLU A 210 42.30 -33.92 12.17
CA GLU A 210 43.16 -34.29 11.03
C GLU A 210 44.64 -34.35 11.42
N PHE A 211 45.12 -33.38 12.21
CA PHE A 211 46.50 -33.36 12.67
C PHE A 211 46.81 -34.56 13.57
N THR A 212 45.92 -34.87 14.50
CA THR A 212 46.06 -35.98 15.46
C THR A 212 46.00 -37.35 14.75
N GLY A 213 45.13 -37.49 13.75
CA GLY A 213 45.05 -38.66 12.87
C GLY A 213 46.29 -38.87 12.00
N SER A 214 46.94 -37.80 11.54
CA SER A 214 48.18 -37.90 10.76
C SER A 214 49.39 -38.35 11.59
N GLN A 215 49.47 -37.92 12.86
CA GLN A 215 50.57 -38.27 13.78
C GLN A 215 50.47 -39.70 14.31
N THR A 216 49.25 -40.23 14.47
CA THR A 216 49.01 -41.64 14.82
C THR A 216 49.35 -42.57 13.67
N LYS A 217 49.05 -42.20 12.42
CA LYS A 217 49.39 -43.00 11.23
C LYS A 217 50.89 -43.07 10.94
N LYS A 218 51.68 -42.07 11.36
CA LYS A 218 53.14 -42.01 11.19
C LYS A 218 53.93 -42.78 12.26
N ARG A 219 53.29 -43.20 13.36
CA ARG A 219 53.91 -43.88 14.51
C ARG A 219 53.71 -45.40 14.56
N LEU A 220 53.03 -46.00 13.59
CA LEU A 220 52.92 -47.46 13.47
C LEU A 220 53.92 -47.97 12.42
N PRO A 221 55.10 -48.49 12.83
CA PRO A 221 55.86 -49.42 12.03
C PRO A 221 55.19 -50.80 12.11
N GLY A 222 54.68 -51.25 10.98
CA GLY A 222 54.26 -52.63 10.73
C GLY A 222 54.60 -52.97 9.29
#